data_AF-A0A1C5UXG3-F1
#
_entry.id   AF-A0A1C5UXG3-F1
#
_cell.length_a   1.000
_cell.length_b   1.000
_cell.length_c   1.000
_cell.angle_alpha   90.00
_cell.angle_beta   90.00
_cell.angle_gamma   90.00
#
_symmetry.space_group_name_H-M   'P 1'
#
loop_
_entity.id
_entity.type
_entity.pdbx_description
1 polymer ?
#
loop_
_entity_poly.entity_id
_entity_poly.type
_entity_poly.pdbx_seq_one_letter_code
_entity_poly.pdbx_strand_id
1 'polypeptide(L)'
;MENHNSPLIETIINNYAPYIFNLSLKLTADPDKAEDLAQDTFIKAWIHIADLKNEAAIKSWLRTICINEFRMMIRKEKREATTYIESVEELERDGTLLADYPPLIMDEVRASEEVANLRNGCFLAMTRKLTLNQRTVFSLIDMFGLPIGEVSQLLDLTPKAVKGLLYRARMNLESFFQGHCSFVDISNPCKCTAWMEFMKDRNTFQEKLRQKKEYLDYKEKGYVHDPDTSQKILYYYRNMPEQRPPQEWFEGLITLMEDCYKGYK
;
A
#
# COMPACT_ATOMS: atom_id res chain seq x y z
N MET A 1 31.15 -5.48 -27.13
CA MET A 1 29.88 -5.74 -26.41
C MET A 1 30.25 -5.84 -24.95
N GLU A 2 30.19 -4.72 -24.23
CA GLU A 2 30.97 -4.48 -23.02
C GLU A 2 30.27 -4.92 -21.72
N ASN A 3 31.10 -5.39 -20.80
CA ASN A 3 30.88 -5.98 -19.47
C ASN A 3 30.28 -5.01 -18.41
N HIS A 4 29.45 -4.02 -18.76
CA HIS A 4 29.13 -2.89 -17.85
C HIS A 4 27.85 -3.00 -17.00
N ASN A 5 27.00 -4.03 -17.16
CA ASN A 5 25.67 -4.03 -16.53
C ASN A 5 25.63 -4.51 -15.06
N SER A 6 26.57 -5.34 -14.60
CA SER A 6 26.55 -5.91 -13.23
C SER A 6 26.81 -4.87 -12.12
N PRO A 7 27.80 -3.95 -12.23
CA PRO A 7 28.00 -2.89 -11.24
C PRO A 7 26.84 -1.88 -11.21
N LEU A 8 26.18 -1.67 -12.35
CA LEU A 8 25.03 -0.76 -12.47
C LEU A 8 23.82 -1.31 -11.72
N ILE A 9 23.47 -2.59 -11.89
CA ILE A 9 22.29 -3.16 -11.24
C ILE A 9 22.44 -3.26 -9.71
N GLU A 10 23.63 -3.59 -9.21
CA GLU A 10 23.90 -3.61 -7.78
C GLU A 10 23.72 -2.21 -7.17
N THR A 11 24.22 -1.18 -7.87
CA THR A 11 24.02 0.23 -7.48
C THR A 11 22.54 0.60 -7.45
N ILE A 12 21.76 0.14 -8.44
CA ILE A 12 20.32 0.38 -8.50
C ILE A 12 19.60 -0.29 -7.32
N ILE A 13 19.92 -1.56 -7.04
CA ILE A 13 19.31 -2.31 -5.93
C ILE A 13 19.64 -1.65 -4.59
N ASN A 14 20.91 -1.34 -4.33
CA ASN A 14 21.35 -0.66 -3.11
C ASN A 14 20.59 0.66 -2.88
N ASN A 15 20.39 1.44 -3.94
CA ASN A 15 19.76 2.76 -3.83
C ASN A 15 18.22 2.72 -3.77
N TYR A 16 17.60 1.72 -4.39
CA TYR A 16 16.14 1.73 -4.60
C TYR A 16 15.39 0.57 -3.94
N ALA A 17 16.07 -0.46 -3.40
CA ALA A 17 15.40 -1.57 -2.73
C ALA A 17 14.54 -1.14 -1.54
N PRO A 18 14.98 -0.24 -0.63
CA PRO A 18 14.12 0.23 0.46
C PRO A 18 12.86 0.93 -0.07
N TYR A 19 13.01 1.73 -1.13
CA TYR A 19 11.90 2.44 -1.76
C TYR A 19 10.89 1.48 -2.41
N ILE A 20 11.36 0.51 -3.19
CA ILE A 20 10.51 -0.47 -3.86
C ILE A 20 9.86 -1.42 -2.86
N PHE A 21 10.60 -1.87 -1.84
CA PHE A 21 10.03 -2.69 -0.77
C PHE A 21 8.89 -1.96 -0.05
N ASN A 22 9.09 -0.69 0.34
CA ASN A 22 8.03 0.08 1.00
C ASN A 22 6.83 0.37 0.10
N LEU A 23 7.08 0.62 -1.19
CA LEU A 23 5.99 0.75 -2.17
C LEU A 23 5.19 -0.55 -2.26
N SER A 24 5.89 -1.69 -2.42
CA SER A 24 5.28 -3.02 -2.44
C SER A 24 4.48 -3.27 -1.18
N LEU A 25 5.04 -3.01 0.01
CA LEU A 25 4.35 -3.21 1.29
C LEU A 25 3.07 -2.39 1.40
N LYS A 26 3.09 -1.14 0.97
CA LYS A 26 1.90 -0.26 0.98
C LYS A 26 0.84 -0.70 -0.04
N LEU A 27 1.24 -1.31 -1.16
CA LEU A 27 0.32 -1.85 -2.17
C LEU A 27 -0.27 -3.21 -1.77
N THR A 28 0.56 -4.13 -1.30
CA THR A 28 0.13 -5.50 -0.93
C THR A 28 -0.56 -5.54 0.41
N ALA A 29 -0.14 -4.68 1.35
CA ALA A 29 -0.48 -4.76 2.77
C ALA A 29 -0.19 -6.16 3.35
N ASP A 30 0.89 -6.76 2.88
CA ASP A 30 1.32 -8.13 3.16
C ASP A 30 2.85 -8.19 3.02
N PRO A 31 3.61 -8.35 4.11
CA PRO A 31 5.07 -8.37 4.06
C PRO A 31 5.61 -9.45 3.12
N ASP A 32 5.08 -10.67 3.20
CA ASP A 32 5.55 -11.80 2.38
C ASP A 32 5.34 -11.51 0.89
N LYS A 33 4.15 -11.00 0.52
CA LYS A 33 3.91 -10.59 -0.89
C LYS A 33 4.68 -9.34 -1.29
N ALA A 34 5.07 -8.50 -0.34
CA ALA A 34 5.83 -7.29 -0.63
C ALA A 34 7.25 -7.64 -1.07
N GLU A 35 7.85 -8.65 -0.44
CA GLU A 35 9.15 -9.24 -0.81
C GLU A 35 9.11 -9.80 -2.22
N ASP A 36 8.12 -10.66 -2.51
CA ASP A 36 7.91 -11.24 -3.85
C ASP A 36 7.74 -10.15 -4.92
N LEU A 37 6.85 -9.18 -4.66
CA LEU A 37 6.58 -8.10 -5.60
C LEU A 37 7.81 -7.21 -5.85
N ALA A 38 8.57 -6.90 -4.79
CA ALA A 38 9.78 -6.11 -4.93
C ALA A 38 10.85 -6.87 -5.72
N GLN A 39 11.00 -8.17 -5.49
CA GLN A 39 11.92 -9.02 -6.24
C GLN A 39 11.53 -9.09 -7.72
N ASP A 40 10.27 -9.39 -8.03
CA ASP A 40 9.75 -9.42 -9.40
C ASP A 40 9.95 -8.07 -10.11
N THR A 41 9.80 -6.96 -9.38
CA THR A 41 10.07 -5.61 -9.91
C THR A 41 11.52 -5.47 -10.37
N PHE A 42 12.50 -5.90 -9.57
CA PHE A 42 13.92 -5.78 -9.94
C PHE A 42 14.32 -6.75 -11.05
N ILE A 43 13.76 -7.96 -11.07
CA ILE A 43 13.96 -8.91 -12.18
C ILE A 43 13.44 -8.31 -13.49
N LYS A 44 12.25 -7.72 -13.47
CA LYS A 44 11.66 -7.05 -14.65
C LYS A 44 12.45 -5.82 -15.06
N ALA A 45 12.87 -5.01 -14.09
CA ALA A 45 13.73 -3.86 -14.36
C ALA A 45 15.01 -4.28 -15.07
N TRP A 46 15.64 -5.36 -14.62
CA TRP A 46 16.84 -5.87 -15.27
C TRP A 46 16.62 -6.32 -16.72
N ILE A 47 15.55 -7.09 -16.97
CA ILE A 47 15.20 -7.54 -18.33
C ILE A 47 15.00 -6.35 -19.26
N HIS A 48 14.42 -5.25 -18.74
CA HIS A 48 14.09 -4.05 -19.51
C HIS A 48 15.08 -2.89 -19.29
N ILE A 49 16.27 -3.13 -18.74
CA ILE A 49 17.19 -2.05 -18.37
C ILE A 49 17.65 -1.22 -19.57
N ALA A 50 17.70 -1.83 -20.77
CA ALA A 50 18.00 -1.15 -22.02
C ALA A 50 16.94 -0.09 -22.42
N ASP A 51 15.72 -0.20 -21.90
CA ASP A 51 14.64 0.76 -22.15
C ASP A 51 14.76 2.02 -21.27
N LEU A 52 15.63 2.00 -20.24
CA LEU A 52 15.89 3.14 -19.38
C LEU A 52 16.77 4.17 -20.11
N LYS A 53 16.12 5.16 -20.73
CA LYS A 53 16.81 6.21 -21.51
C LYS A 53 17.45 7.32 -20.66
N ASN A 54 17.02 7.47 -19.42
CA ASN A 54 17.45 8.54 -18.53
C ASN A 54 17.56 8.01 -17.09
N GLU A 55 18.79 8.00 -16.55
CA GLU A 55 19.06 7.55 -15.17
C GLU A 55 18.29 8.37 -14.13
N ALA A 56 18.05 9.66 -14.37
CA ALA A 56 17.27 10.50 -13.45
C ALA A 56 15.80 10.03 -13.32
N ALA A 57 15.30 9.26 -14.29
CA ALA A 57 13.94 8.71 -14.28
C ALA A 57 13.84 7.34 -13.59
N ILE A 58 14.96 6.77 -13.11
CA ILE A 58 14.99 5.39 -12.63
C ILE A 58 14.00 5.11 -11.49
N LYS A 59 13.87 6.04 -10.53
CA LYS A 59 12.93 5.92 -9.42
C LYS A 59 11.48 5.83 -9.91
N SER A 60 11.11 6.69 -10.85
CA SER A 60 9.78 6.70 -11.45
C SER A 60 9.53 5.48 -12.34
N TRP A 61 10.56 5.01 -13.05
CA TRP A 61 10.48 3.86 -13.92
C TRP A 61 10.32 2.55 -13.13
N LEU A 62 11.12 2.33 -12.08
CA LEU A 62 10.97 1.20 -11.16
C LEU A 62 9.60 1.18 -10.50
N ARG A 63 9.08 2.36 -10.11
CA ARG A 63 7.71 2.48 -9.58
C ARG A 63 6.67 2.02 -10.58
N THR A 64 6.78 2.41 -11.85
CA THR A 64 5.87 1.97 -12.92
C THR A 64 5.89 0.46 -13.08
N ILE A 65 7.08 -0.15 -13.07
CA ILE A 65 7.24 -1.61 -13.11
C ILE A 65 6.53 -2.25 -11.91
N CYS A 66 6.85 -1.80 -10.68
CA CYS A 66 6.26 -2.32 -9.44
C CYS A 66 4.73 -2.31 -9.46
N ILE A 67 4.12 -1.21 -9.94
CA ILE A 67 2.66 -1.07 -9.95
C ILE A 67 2.02 -1.96 -11.02
N ASN A 68 2.70 -2.18 -12.15
CA ASN A 68 2.26 -3.12 -13.16
C ASN A 68 2.37 -4.57 -12.67
N GLU A 69 3.48 -4.95 -12.04
CA GLU A 69 3.65 -6.27 -11.41
C GLU A 69 2.60 -6.51 -10.31
N PHE A 70 2.32 -5.51 -9.48
CA PHE A 70 1.27 -5.59 -8.46
C PHE A 70 -0.11 -5.86 -9.08
N ARG A 71 -0.46 -5.13 -10.15
CA ARG A 71 -1.72 -5.33 -10.87
C ARG A 71 -1.80 -6.74 -11.47
N MET A 72 -0.69 -7.28 -11.99
CA MET A 72 -0.65 -8.65 -12.51
C MET A 72 -0.79 -9.69 -11.40
N MET A 73 -0.08 -9.52 -10.27
CA MET A 73 -0.16 -10.39 -9.10
C MET A 73 -1.61 -10.49 -8.61
N ILE A 74 -2.29 -9.37 -8.41
CA ILE A 74 -3.69 -9.37 -7.95
C ILE A 74 -4.64 -9.92 -9.01
N ARG A 75 -4.42 -9.66 -10.31
CA ARG A 75 -5.25 -10.26 -11.38
C ARG A 75 -5.14 -11.78 -11.42
N LYS A 76 -3.95 -12.33 -11.13
CA LYS A 76 -3.72 -13.78 -11.03
C LYS A 76 -4.49 -14.38 -9.85
N GLU A 77 -4.43 -13.74 -8.68
CA GLU A 77 -5.18 -14.15 -7.48
C GLU A 77 -6.70 -14.06 -7.68
N LYS A 78 -7.18 -13.05 -8.43
CA LYS A 78 -8.62 -12.79 -8.62
C LYS A 78 -9.27 -13.52 -9.78
N ARG A 79 -8.52 -14.23 -10.64
CA ARG A 79 -9.13 -15.13 -11.64
C ARG A 79 -10.01 -16.22 -11.01
N GLU A 80 -9.96 -16.37 -9.68
CA GLU A 80 -10.75 -17.29 -8.87
C GLU A 80 -11.97 -16.65 -8.15
N ALA A 81 -12.19 -15.32 -8.25
CA ALA A 81 -13.31 -14.64 -7.56
C ALA A 81 -13.92 -13.43 -8.31
N THR A 82 -15.25 -13.33 -8.32
CA THR A 82 -16.03 -12.23 -8.93
C THR A 82 -15.77 -10.91 -8.19
N THR A 83 -15.24 -9.90 -8.88
CA THR A 83 -14.87 -8.61 -8.28
C THR A 83 -15.90 -7.52 -8.57
N TYR A 84 -16.19 -6.68 -7.57
CA TYR A 84 -16.92 -5.42 -7.74
C TYR A 84 -16.15 -4.45 -8.67
N ILE A 85 -16.79 -4.07 -9.78
CA ILE A 85 -16.24 -3.11 -10.76
C ILE A 85 -16.88 -1.75 -10.53
N GLU A 86 -16.04 -0.74 -10.36
CA GLU A 86 -16.46 0.65 -10.15
C GLU A 86 -16.72 1.34 -11.50
N SER A 87 -17.89 1.97 -11.68
CA SER A 87 -18.18 2.78 -12.87
C SER A 87 -17.33 4.06 -12.87
N VAL A 88 -16.75 4.37 -14.03
CA VAL A 88 -15.96 5.60 -14.21
C VAL A 88 -16.84 6.84 -13.98
N GLU A 89 -18.06 6.85 -14.50
CA GLU A 89 -18.99 7.97 -14.35
C GLU A 89 -19.34 8.24 -12.87
N GLU A 90 -19.57 7.18 -12.10
CA GLU A 90 -19.80 7.33 -10.66
C GLU A 90 -18.56 7.85 -9.93
N LEU A 91 -17.38 7.34 -10.27
CA LEU A 91 -16.12 7.80 -9.68
C LEU A 91 -15.87 9.28 -9.99
N GLU A 92 -16.14 9.72 -11.22
CA GLU A 92 -15.97 11.12 -11.57
C GLU A 92 -16.92 12.05 -10.80
N ARG A 93 -18.16 11.60 -10.56
CA ARG A 93 -19.12 12.32 -9.71
C ARG A 93 -18.59 12.41 -8.27
N ASP A 94 -18.17 11.28 -7.71
CA ASP A 94 -17.65 11.21 -6.34
C ASP A 94 -16.35 12.01 -6.19
N GLY A 95 -15.56 12.14 -7.25
CA GLY A 95 -14.33 12.93 -7.25
C GLY A 95 -14.53 14.43 -6.98
N THR A 96 -15.75 14.95 -7.12
CA THR A 96 -16.10 16.32 -6.71
C THR A 96 -16.29 16.48 -5.21
N LEU A 97 -16.46 15.37 -4.48
CA LEU A 97 -16.66 15.33 -3.03
C LEU A 97 -15.34 15.20 -2.25
N LEU A 98 -14.22 14.96 -2.94
CA LEU A 98 -12.92 14.81 -2.30
C LEU A 98 -12.52 16.13 -1.61
N ALA A 99 -12.42 16.08 -0.28
CA ALA A 99 -11.83 17.14 0.52
C ALA A 99 -10.32 16.96 0.64
N ASP A 100 -9.57 18.04 0.45
CA ASP A 100 -8.14 18.08 0.75
C ASP A 100 -7.93 18.48 2.20
N TYR A 101 -7.29 17.59 2.95
CA TYR A 101 -6.96 17.80 4.35
C TYR A 101 -5.49 18.21 4.49
N PRO A 102 -5.19 19.38 5.07
CA PRO A 102 -3.82 19.77 5.35
C PRO A 102 -3.15 18.74 6.28
N PRO A 103 -1.81 18.61 6.26
CA PRO A 103 -1.10 17.78 7.21
C PRO A 103 -1.48 18.18 8.65
N LEU A 104 -2.02 17.23 9.41
CA LEU A 104 -2.32 17.40 10.81
C LEU A 104 -1.01 17.26 11.61
N ILE A 105 -0.79 18.15 12.57
CA ILE A 105 0.27 18.00 13.57
C ILE A 105 -0.41 17.49 14.84
N MET A 106 -0.03 16.29 15.28
CA MET A 106 -0.52 15.70 16.52
C MET A 106 0.64 15.50 17.49
N ASP A 107 0.43 15.86 18.75
CA ASP A 107 1.27 15.35 19.83
C ASP A 107 0.97 13.86 19.94
N GLU A 108 1.87 13.01 19.43
CA GLU A 108 1.69 11.57 19.56
C GLU A 108 1.60 11.22 21.05
N VAL A 109 0.47 10.63 21.44
CA VAL A 109 0.40 9.92 22.73
C VAL A 109 1.55 8.92 22.70
N ARG A 110 2.50 9.05 23.63
CA ARG A 110 3.65 8.14 23.79
C ARG A 110 3.15 6.71 23.95
N ALA A 111 2.93 6.03 22.84
CA ALA A 111 2.63 4.61 22.78
C ALA A 111 3.97 3.87 22.80
N SER A 112 4.00 2.66 23.37
CA SER A 112 5.17 1.81 23.19
C SER A 112 5.32 1.44 21.72
N GLU A 113 6.53 1.08 21.32
CA GLU A 113 6.82 0.65 19.96
C GLU A 113 5.94 -0.53 19.55
N GLU A 114 5.67 -1.49 20.45
CA GLU A 114 4.79 -2.63 20.12
C GLU A 114 3.34 -2.20 19.85
N VAL A 115 2.83 -1.24 20.63
CA VAL A 115 1.49 -0.67 20.40
C VAL A 115 1.43 0.01 19.03
N ALA A 116 2.45 0.82 18.72
CA ALA A 116 2.54 1.53 17.43
C ALA A 116 2.64 0.54 16.27
N ASN A 117 3.42 -0.53 16.39
CA ASN A 117 3.56 -1.57 15.39
C ASN A 117 2.25 -2.32 15.16
N LEU A 118 1.53 -2.70 16.23
CA LEU A 118 0.22 -3.33 16.09
C LEU A 118 -0.81 -2.39 15.43
N ARG A 119 -0.81 -1.10 15.81
CA ARG A 119 -1.64 -0.08 15.17
C ARG A 119 -1.32 0.02 13.68
N ASN A 120 -0.05 0.20 13.32
CA ASN A 120 0.39 0.34 11.93
C ASN A 120 0.03 -0.92 11.11
N GLY A 121 0.22 -2.12 11.68
CA GLY A 121 -0.18 -3.38 11.07
C GLY A 121 -1.70 -3.48 10.87
N CYS A 122 -2.51 -3.01 11.82
CA CYS A 122 -3.96 -2.95 11.66
C CYS A 122 -4.38 -1.96 10.55
N PHE A 123 -3.80 -0.76 10.54
CA PHE A 123 -4.04 0.26 9.52
C PHE A 123 -3.70 -0.27 8.13
N LEU A 124 -2.52 -0.88 7.98
CA LEU A 124 -2.10 -1.49 6.73
C LEU A 124 -3.04 -2.64 6.32
N ALA A 125 -3.37 -3.56 7.24
CA ALA A 125 -4.27 -4.67 6.95
C ALA A 125 -5.67 -4.22 6.50
N MET A 126 -6.17 -3.08 6.98
CA MET A 126 -7.48 -2.56 6.57
C MET A 126 -7.50 -2.02 5.14
N THR A 127 -6.38 -1.58 4.58
CA THR A 127 -6.32 -1.23 3.14
C THR A 127 -6.59 -2.45 2.26
N ARG A 128 -6.40 -3.68 2.78
CA ARG A 128 -6.76 -4.90 2.06
C ARG A 128 -8.24 -5.05 1.79
N LYS A 129 -9.08 -4.34 2.55
CA LYS A 129 -10.53 -4.35 2.40
C LYS A 129 -11.04 -3.27 1.46
N LEU A 130 -10.16 -2.47 0.86
CA LEU A 130 -10.50 -1.63 -0.27
C LEU A 130 -10.54 -2.45 -1.56
N THR A 131 -11.27 -1.96 -2.57
CA THR A 131 -11.14 -2.49 -3.94
C THR A 131 -9.68 -2.32 -4.41
N LEU A 132 -9.29 -3.07 -5.45
CA LEU A 132 -7.92 -2.97 -5.97
C LEU A 132 -7.58 -1.53 -6.37
N ASN A 133 -8.46 -0.87 -7.12
CA ASN A 133 -8.23 0.48 -7.61
C ASN A 133 -8.22 1.51 -6.48
N GLN A 134 -9.14 1.39 -5.51
CA GLN A 134 -9.14 2.21 -4.30
C GLN A 134 -7.83 2.06 -3.52
N ARG A 135 -7.38 0.81 -3.30
CA ARG A 135 -6.12 0.53 -2.59
C ARG A 135 -4.93 1.13 -3.34
N THR A 136 -4.82 0.89 -4.65
CA THR A 136 -3.71 1.45 -5.45
C THR A 136 -3.66 2.96 -5.35
N VAL A 137 -4.79 3.65 -5.56
CA VAL A 137 -4.84 5.11 -5.49
C VAL A 137 -4.53 5.62 -4.08
N PHE A 138 -5.11 5.00 -3.05
CA PHE A 138 -4.87 5.37 -1.66
C PHE A 138 -3.41 5.20 -1.24
N SER A 139 -2.80 4.05 -1.56
CA SER A 139 -1.41 3.77 -1.25
C SER A 139 -0.46 4.75 -1.94
N LEU A 140 -0.71 5.07 -3.23
CA LEU A 140 0.15 5.98 -3.98
C LEU A 140 0.04 7.44 -3.51
N ILE A 141 -1.18 7.90 -3.19
CA ILE A 141 -1.42 9.30 -2.85
C ILE A 141 -1.25 9.53 -1.34
N ASP A 142 -2.06 8.88 -0.51
CA ASP A 142 -2.10 9.18 0.93
C ASP A 142 -0.96 8.51 1.71
N MET A 143 -0.43 7.36 1.27
CA MET A 143 0.67 6.70 1.98
C MET A 143 2.04 6.98 1.38
N PHE A 144 2.13 7.35 0.10
CA PHE A 144 3.38 7.55 -0.62
C PHE A 144 3.59 8.99 -1.13
N GLY A 145 2.55 9.83 -1.04
CA GLY A 145 2.66 11.26 -1.33
C GLY A 145 2.75 11.61 -2.81
N LEU A 146 2.34 10.73 -3.73
CA LEU A 146 2.35 11.04 -5.16
C LEU A 146 1.22 12.01 -5.55
N PRO A 147 1.46 12.94 -6.49
CA PRO A 147 0.43 13.86 -6.94
C PRO A 147 -0.62 13.14 -7.78
N ILE A 148 -1.88 13.58 -7.68
CA ILE A 148 -3.03 13.01 -8.42
C ILE A 148 -2.77 12.92 -9.93
N GLY A 149 -2.14 13.94 -10.53
CA GLY A 149 -1.85 13.95 -11.97
C GLY A 149 -0.91 12.82 -12.40
N GLU A 150 0.09 12.51 -11.58
CA GLU A 150 1.04 11.42 -11.86
C GLU A 150 0.36 10.05 -11.72
N VAL A 151 -0.47 9.88 -10.68
CA VAL A 151 -1.27 8.66 -10.48
C VAL A 151 -2.29 8.47 -11.60
N SER A 152 -2.90 9.55 -12.08
CA SER A 152 -3.81 9.55 -13.23
C SER A 152 -3.14 9.01 -14.49
N GLN A 153 -1.94 9.48 -14.82
CA GLN A 153 -1.17 9.00 -15.98
C GLN A 153 -0.75 7.54 -15.81
N LEU A 154 -0.26 7.18 -14.61
CA LEU A 154 0.21 5.84 -14.32
C LEU A 154 -0.92 4.79 -14.40
N LEU A 155 -2.12 5.17 -13.95
CA LEU A 155 -3.25 4.24 -13.89
C LEU A 155 -4.12 4.26 -15.15
N ASP A 156 -3.86 5.17 -16.10
CA ASP A 156 -4.70 5.45 -17.27
C ASP A 156 -6.16 5.77 -16.88
N LEU A 157 -6.31 6.73 -15.97
CA LEU A 157 -7.60 7.19 -15.44
C LEU A 157 -7.67 8.71 -15.48
N THR A 158 -8.88 9.27 -15.59
CA THR A 158 -9.05 10.73 -15.48
C THR A 158 -8.69 11.21 -14.06
N PRO A 159 -8.19 12.44 -13.88
CA PRO A 159 -7.93 12.99 -12.55
C PRO A 159 -9.18 12.96 -11.65
N LYS A 160 -10.37 13.13 -12.23
CA LYS A 160 -11.64 13.04 -11.49
C LYS A 160 -11.92 11.61 -11.02
N ALA A 161 -11.72 10.60 -11.87
CA ALA A 161 -11.89 9.21 -11.47
C ALA A 161 -10.90 8.81 -10.36
N VAL A 162 -9.64 9.26 -10.43
CA VAL A 162 -8.66 9.07 -9.35
C VAL A 162 -9.13 9.72 -8.05
N LYS A 163 -9.65 10.95 -8.10
CA LYS A 163 -10.22 11.61 -6.92
C LYS A 163 -11.41 10.84 -6.34
N GLY A 164 -12.27 10.28 -7.20
CA GLY A 164 -13.39 9.42 -6.78
C GLY A 164 -12.94 8.16 -6.05
N LEU A 165 -11.95 7.46 -6.60
CA LEU A 165 -11.33 6.29 -5.96
C LEU A 165 -10.73 6.65 -4.60
N LEU A 166 -10.00 7.77 -4.54
CA LEU A 166 -9.40 8.25 -3.29
C LEU A 166 -10.47 8.62 -2.26
N TYR A 167 -11.53 9.32 -2.67
CA TYR A 167 -12.65 9.67 -1.82
C TYR A 167 -13.31 8.42 -1.23
N ARG A 168 -13.68 7.45 -2.09
CA ARG A 168 -14.28 6.18 -1.64
C ARG A 168 -13.35 5.42 -0.70
N ALA A 169 -12.05 5.38 -0.99
CA ALA A 169 -11.06 4.75 -0.12
C ALA A 169 -11.04 5.39 1.28
N ARG A 170 -10.98 6.73 1.34
CA ARG A 170 -11.02 7.49 2.60
C ARG A 170 -12.29 7.23 3.39
N MET A 171 -13.47 7.32 2.75
CA MET A 171 -14.76 7.08 3.41
C MET A 171 -14.89 5.64 3.93
N ASN A 172 -14.41 4.65 3.16
CA ASN A 172 -14.42 3.26 3.56
C ASN A 172 -13.58 3.01 4.82
N LEU A 173 -12.35 3.54 4.85
CA LEU A 173 -11.47 3.42 6.01
C LEU A 173 -12.01 4.20 7.21
N GLU A 174 -12.51 5.41 6.99
CA GLU A 174 -13.10 6.25 8.03
C GLU A 174 -14.30 5.58 8.68
N SER A 175 -15.26 5.11 7.88
CA SER A 175 -16.42 4.36 8.35
C SER A 175 -16.05 3.13 9.18
N PHE A 176 -14.91 2.49 8.88
CA PHE A 176 -14.39 1.43 9.74
C PHE A 176 -13.82 1.98 11.03
N PHE A 177 -12.84 2.87 10.99
CA PHE A 177 -12.10 3.25 12.19
C PHE A 177 -12.88 4.13 13.17
N GLN A 178 -13.81 4.97 12.70
CA GLN A 178 -14.57 5.92 13.52
C GLN A 178 -15.30 5.25 14.69
N GLY A 179 -15.84 4.04 14.49
CA GLY A 179 -16.55 3.29 15.54
C GLY A 179 -15.75 2.13 16.15
N HIS A 180 -14.46 1.99 15.81
CA HIS A 180 -13.68 0.81 16.21
C HIS A 180 -12.38 1.16 16.90
N CYS A 181 -11.61 2.16 16.45
CA CYS A 181 -10.22 2.34 16.88
C CYS A 181 -10.03 3.38 18.00
N SER A 182 -9.39 2.97 19.10
CA SER A 182 -9.11 3.86 20.24
C SER A 182 -8.12 5.00 19.94
N PHE A 183 -7.34 4.89 18.87
CA PHE A 183 -6.41 5.95 18.40
C PHE A 183 -7.12 7.07 17.64
N VAL A 184 -8.35 6.82 17.19
CA VAL A 184 -9.20 7.80 16.50
C VAL A 184 -10.11 8.48 17.52
N ASP A 185 -10.80 7.67 18.33
CA ASP A 185 -11.63 8.10 19.45
C ASP A 185 -11.39 7.16 20.64
N ILE A 186 -11.01 7.71 21.79
CA ILE A 186 -10.66 6.93 22.99
C ILE A 186 -11.82 6.07 23.53
N SER A 187 -13.07 6.43 23.22
CA SER A 187 -14.27 5.69 23.60
C SER A 187 -14.49 4.41 22.79
N ASN A 188 -13.78 4.26 21.67
CA ASN A 188 -13.91 3.10 20.80
C ASN A 188 -13.39 1.79 21.43
N PRO A 189 -13.97 0.64 21.05
CA PRO A 189 -13.73 -0.64 21.73
C PRO A 189 -12.37 -1.27 21.43
N CYS A 190 -11.78 -1.08 20.24
CA CYS A 190 -10.51 -1.71 19.87
C CYS A 190 -9.35 -0.95 20.52
N LYS A 191 -8.71 -1.59 21.51
CA LYS A 191 -7.51 -1.11 22.18
C LYS A 191 -6.33 -2.02 21.83
N CYS A 192 -5.28 -1.47 21.23
CA CYS A 192 -4.09 -2.25 20.85
C CYS A 192 -3.46 -2.99 22.03
N THR A 193 -3.43 -2.39 23.22
CA THR A 193 -2.94 -3.04 24.45
C THR A 193 -3.72 -4.30 24.80
N ALA A 194 -5.05 -4.22 24.83
CA ALA A 194 -5.92 -5.37 25.08
C ALA A 194 -5.77 -6.46 24.01
N TRP A 195 -5.58 -6.06 22.74
CA TRP A 195 -5.29 -7.02 21.67
C TRP A 195 -3.95 -7.71 21.89
N MET A 196 -2.88 -7.00 22.24
CA MET A 196 -1.58 -7.64 22.50
C MET A 196 -1.64 -8.63 23.66
N GLU A 197 -2.37 -8.33 24.73
CA GLU A 197 -2.61 -9.26 25.83
C GLU A 197 -3.37 -10.50 25.33
N PHE A 198 -4.48 -10.29 24.64
CA PHE A 198 -5.29 -11.37 24.06
C PHE A 198 -4.50 -12.25 23.07
N MET A 199 -3.58 -11.66 22.29
CA MET A 199 -2.78 -12.38 21.29
C MET A 199 -1.76 -13.34 21.90
N LYS A 200 -1.48 -13.26 23.21
CA LYS A 200 -0.60 -14.22 23.89
C LYS A 200 -1.25 -15.61 24.05
N ASP A 201 -2.58 -15.72 24.03
CA ASP A 201 -3.33 -16.96 24.34
C ASP A 201 -4.12 -17.53 23.13
N ARG A 202 -3.54 -17.43 21.92
CA ARG A 202 -4.24 -17.22 20.64
C ARG A 202 -4.88 -18.42 19.90
N ASN A 203 -4.88 -19.63 20.43
CA ASN A 203 -5.22 -20.83 19.62
C ASN A 203 -6.70 -20.95 19.21
N THR A 204 -7.62 -20.21 19.84
CA THR A 204 -9.08 -20.31 19.59
C THR A 204 -9.67 -19.20 18.72
N PHE A 205 -8.86 -18.23 18.27
CA PHE A 205 -9.38 -17.03 17.58
C PHE A 205 -9.50 -17.18 16.05
N GLN A 206 -8.73 -18.08 15.43
CA GLN A 206 -8.63 -18.20 13.97
C GLN A 206 -9.92 -18.73 13.31
N GLU A 207 -10.73 -19.53 14.00
CA GLU A 207 -11.97 -20.09 13.42
C GLU A 207 -13.11 -19.07 13.32
N LYS A 208 -13.17 -18.06 14.20
CA LYS A 208 -14.29 -17.09 14.26
C LYS A 208 -14.23 -15.96 13.22
N LEU A 209 -13.10 -15.79 12.53
CA LEU A 209 -12.91 -14.72 11.53
C LEU A 209 -13.46 -15.06 10.13
N ARG A 210 -14.00 -16.27 9.92
CA ARG A 210 -14.37 -16.80 8.60
C ARG A 210 -15.61 -16.18 7.94
N GLN A 211 -16.34 -15.30 8.63
CA GLN A 211 -17.37 -14.48 8.00
C GLN A 211 -16.92 -13.02 8.00
N LYS A 212 -16.13 -12.65 7.00
CA LYS A 212 -15.64 -11.29 6.84
C LYS A 212 -16.11 -10.77 5.50
N LYS A 213 -16.65 -9.54 5.47
CA LYS A 213 -16.92 -8.84 4.21
C LYS A 213 -15.67 -8.86 3.34
N GLU A 214 -15.89 -9.06 2.04
CA GLU A 214 -14.83 -9.08 1.05
C GLU A 214 -14.21 -7.68 0.91
N TYR A 215 -15.06 -6.65 0.87
CA TYR A 215 -14.68 -5.22 0.82
C TYR A 215 -15.43 -4.36 1.85
N LEU A 216 -14.89 -3.18 2.15
CA LEU A 216 -15.56 -2.12 2.89
C LEU A 216 -16.50 -1.35 1.96
N ASP A 217 -17.69 -1.04 2.46
CA ASP A 217 -18.64 -0.13 1.83
C ASP A 217 -19.23 0.79 2.91
N TYR A 218 -18.89 2.07 2.83
CA TYR A 218 -19.38 3.11 3.72
C TYR A 218 -20.87 3.43 3.49
N LYS A 219 -21.42 3.14 2.31
CA LYS A 219 -22.83 3.46 1.97
C LYS A 219 -23.83 2.55 2.69
N GLU A 220 -23.45 1.31 2.99
CA GLU A 220 -24.36 0.31 3.58
C GLU A 220 -24.66 0.53 5.08
N LYS A 221 -23.97 1.45 5.76
CA LYS A 221 -23.99 1.54 7.23
C LYS A 221 -24.72 2.77 7.81
N GLY A 222 -25.35 3.60 6.97
CA GLY A 222 -25.87 4.90 7.42
C GLY A 222 -24.77 5.79 8.01
N TYR A 223 -23.54 5.62 7.53
CA TYR A 223 -22.35 6.29 8.03
C TYR A 223 -22.41 7.80 7.76
N VAL A 224 -21.94 8.57 8.74
CA VAL A 224 -21.87 10.02 8.70
C VAL A 224 -20.40 10.42 8.74
N HIS A 225 -19.96 11.10 7.69
CA HIS A 225 -18.60 11.59 7.56
C HIS A 225 -18.25 12.59 8.67
N ASP A 226 -17.10 12.38 9.31
CA ASP A 226 -16.52 13.24 10.33
C ASP A 226 -15.10 13.68 9.91
N PRO A 227 -14.92 14.93 9.47
CA PRO A 227 -13.64 15.46 9.00
C PRO A 227 -12.49 15.34 10.00
N ASP A 228 -12.77 15.43 11.31
CA ASP A 228 -11.73 15.33 12.34
C ASP A 228 -11.22 13.88 12.45
N THR A 229 -12.14 12.92 12.38
CA THR A 229 -11.79 11.50 12.29
C THR A 229 -10.99 11.20 11.02
N SER A 230 -11.39 11.75 9.87
CA SER A 230 -10.63 11.58 8.62
C SER A 230 -9.20 12.07 8.76
N GLN A 231 -9.01 13.26 9.33
CA GLN A 231 -7.69 13.86 9.49
C GLN A 231 -6.77 13.02 10.38
N LYS A 232 -7.28 12.52 11.52
CA LYS A 232 -6.52 11.61 12.41
C LYS A 232 -6.14 10.31 11.72
N ILE A 233 -7.07 9.71 10.96
CA ILE A 233 -6.80 8.48 10.22
C ILE A 233 -5.72 8.72 9.16
N LEU A 234 -5.86 9.79 8.39
CA LEU A 234 -4.89 10.19 7.37
C LEU A 234 -3.52 10.50 7.97
N TYR A 235 -3.46 11.08 9.17
CA TYR A 235 -2.21 11.29 9.90
C TYR A 235 -1.45 9.97 10.08
N TYR A 236 -2.09 8.90 10.57
CA TYR A 236 -1.42 7.62 10.79
C TYR A 236 -0.99 6.94 9.49
N TYR A 237 -1.76 7.07 8.40
CA TYR A 237 -1.37 6.53 7.10
C TYR A 237 -0.20 7.28 6.47
N ARG A 238 -0.20 8.61 6.54
CA ARG A 238 0.84 9.49 5.98
C ARG A 238 2.16 9.40 6.74
N ASN A 239 2.09 9.19 8.05
CA ASN A 239 3.25 9.07 8.94
C ASN A 239 3.58 7.62 9.29
N MET A 240 3.08 6.65 8.52
CA MET A 240 3.44 5.25 8.71
C MET A 240 4.96 5.07 8.44
N PRO A 241 5.73 4.53 9.40
CA PRO A 241 7.17 4.45 9.28
C PRO A 241 7.57 3.50 8.15
N GLU A 242 8.62 3.89 7.42
CA GLU A 242 9.24 3.02 6.44
C GLU A 242 9.80 1.76 7.12
N GLN A 243 9.53 0.61 6.50
CA GLN A 243 10.06 -0.67 6.94
C GLN A 243 11.34 -0.97 6.17
N ARG A 244 12.32 -1.57 6.85
CA ARG A 244 13.50 -2.11 6.17
C ARG A 244 13.17 -3.52 5.72
N PRO A 245 13.48 -3.89 4.46
CA PRO A 245 13.39 -5.30 4.07
C PRO A 245 14.31 -6.14 4.94
N PRO A 246 14.01 -7.44 5.17
CA PRO A 246 14.94 -8.34 5.84
C PRO A 246 16.30 -8.37 5.14
N GLN A 247 17.37 -8.46 5.91
CA GLN A 247 18.73 -8.48 5.36
C GLN A 247 18.93 -9.69 4.44
N GLU A 248 18.41 -10.85 4.83
CA GLU A 248 18.47 -12.09 4.04
C GLU A 248 17.78 -11.94 2.67
N TRP A 249 16.63 -11.23 2.63
CA TRP A 249 15.94 -10.94 1.37
C TRP A 249 16.81 -10.07 0.45
N PHE A 250 17.46 -9.06 1.02
CA PHE A 250 18.32 -8.15 0.26
C PHE A 250 19.53 -8.87 -0.35
N GLU A 251 20.21 -9.71 0.46
CA GLU A 251 21.34 -10.53 0.01
C GLU A 251 20.91 -11.58 -1.05
N GLY A 252 19.74 -12.18 -0.85
CA GLY A 252 19.14 -13.11 -1.82
C GLY A 252 18.82 -12.44 -3.15
N LEU A 253 18.29 -11.21 -3.12
CA LEU A 253 18.03 -10.42 -4.32
C LEU A 253 19.32 -10.13 -5.10
N ILE A 254 20.38 -9.66 -4.43
CA ILE A 254 21.66 -9.40 -5.10
C ILE A 254 22.19 -10.67 -5.78
N THR A 255 22.20 -11.78 -5.06
CA THR A 255 22.67 -13.08 -5.57
C THR A 255 21.89 -13.53 -6.79
N LEU A 256 20.57 -13.44 -6.73
CA LEU A 256 19.69 -13.81 -7.85
C LEU A 256 19.98 -12.98 -9.10
N MET A 257 20.24 -11.68 -8.93
CA MET A 257 20.51 -10.77 -10.02
C MET A 257 21.87 -11.01 -10.66
N GLU A 258 22.88 -11.38 -9.88
CA GLU A 258 24.16 -11.83 -10.40
C GLU A 258 24.03 -13.11 -11.24
N ASP A 259 23.22 -14.06 -10.80
CA ASP A 259 23.02 -15.32 -11.52
C ASP A 259 22.21 -15.12 -12.80
N CYS A 260 21.21 -14.24 -12.78
CA CYS A 260 20.51 -13.78 -13.98
C CYS A 260 21.46 -13.10 -14.98
N TYR A 261 22.48 -12.38 -14.51
CA TYR A 261 23.52 -11.83 -15.38
C TYR A 261 24.45 -12.91 -15.96
N LYS A 262 24.86 -13.90 -15.16
CA LYS A 262 25.73 -15.00 -15.61
C LYS A 262 25.05 -15.89 -16.65
N GLY A 263 23.75 -16.16 -16.52
CA GLY A 263 22.98 -17.01 -17.44
C GLY A 263 22.64 -16.37 -18.80
N TYR A 264 22.86 -15.07 -18.96
CA TYR A 264 22.66 -14.33 -20.23
C TYR A 264 23.94 -14.15 -21.07
N LYS A 265 25.09 -14.63 -20.57
CA LYS A 265 26.35 -14.72 -21.33
C LYS A 265 26.46 -16.06 -22.05
#